data_AF-A0A9P4Q2X8-F1
#
_entry.id   AF-A0A9P4Q2X8-F1
#
_cell.length_a   1.000
_cell.length_b   1.000
_cell.length_c   1.000
_cell.angle_alpha   90.00
_cell.angle_beta   90.00
_cell.angle_gamma   90.00
#
_symmetry.space_group_name_H-M   'P 1'
#
loop_
_entity.id
_entity.type
_entity.pdbx_description
1 polymer ?
#
loop_
_entity_poly.entity_id
_entity_poly.type
_entity_poly.pdbx_seq_one_letter_code
_entity_poly.pdbx_strand_id
1 'polypeptide(L)'
;MLIITAIPSHQLSADEADKYAGKNRFQCRTCPYQMILDRRYYERKDMEHGKIEDILGGADSWKNVDKTGTRCVRGDCDSQEAYFRQVQIRSADEPMTSFYKCVRCAAEWREN
;
A
#
# COMPACT_ATOMS: atom_id res chain seq x y z
N MET A 1 4.52 -33.70 10.84
CA MET A 1 3.48 -32.70 10.50
C MET A 1 2.36 -32.82 11.54
N LEU A 2 2.08 -31.74 12.27
CA LEU A 2 0.97 -31.66 13.23
C LEU A 2 -0.27 -31.11 12.51
N ILE A 3 -1.43 -31.67 12.80
CA ILE A 3 -2.72 -31.20 12.28
C ILE A 3 -3.63 -30.77 13.43
N ILE A 4 -4.52 -29.82 13.16
CA ILE A 4 -5.51 -29.37 14.13
C ILE A 4 -6.76 -30.24 13.97
N THR A 5 -7.15 -30.92 15.05
CA THR A 5 -8.38 -31.72 15.12
C THR A 5 -9.17 -31.34 16.37
N ALA A 6 -10.51 -31.36 16.30
CA ALA A 6 -11.33 -31.22 17.49
C ALA A 6 -11.14 -32.43 18.43
N ILE A 7 -11.16 -32.20 19.73
CA ILE A 7 -11.15 -33.29 20.71
C ILE A 7 -12.55 -33.92 20.73
N PRO A 8 -12.70 -35.20 20.37
CA PRO A 8 -13.99 -35.85 20.37
C PRO A 8 -14.38 -36.18 21.82
N SER A 9 -15.63 -35.86 22.17
CA SER A 9 -16.15 -35.96 23.55
C SER A 9 -16.11 -37.38 24.12
N HIS A 10 -16.17 -38.42 23.28
CA HIS A 10 -16.13 -39.82 23.71
C HIS A 10 -14.74 -40.31 24.16
N GLN A 11 -13.68 -39.53 23.92
CA GLN A 11 -12.31 -39.88 24.31
C GLN A 11 -11.89 -39.23 25.64
N LEU A 12 -12.76 -38.40 26.24
CA LEU A 12 -12.47 -37.68 27.48
C LEU A 12 -13.17 -38.37 28.65
N SER A 13 -12.47 -38.44 29.79
CA SER A 13 -13.11 -38.76 31.06
C SER A 13 -14.07 -37.64 31.48
N ALA A 14 -15.01 -37.91 32.38
CA ALA A 14 -16.02 -36.93 32.79
C ALA A 14 -15.41 -35.61 33.31
N ASP A 15 -14.29 -35.69 34.03
CA ASP A 15 -13.58 -34.54 34.59
C ASP A 15 -12.81 -33.72 33.53
N GLU A 16 -12.37 -34.38 32.46
CA GLU A 16 -11.66 -33.74 31.34
C GLU A 16 -12.62 -33.18 30.30
N ALA A 17 -13.82 -33.78 30.18
CA ALA A 17 -14.88 -33.29 29.31
C ALA A 17 -15.28 -31.86 29.70
N ASP A 18 -15.43 -31.56 30.99
CA ASP A 18 -15.77 -30.21 31.45
C ASP A 18 -14.71 -29.16 31.06
N LYS A 19 -13.43 -29.55 31.03
CA LYS A 19 -12.30 -28.64 30.78
C LYS A 19 -11.91 -28.53 29.30
N TYR A 20 -12.13 -29.58 28.51
CA TYR A 20 -11.58 -29.71 27.16
C TYR A 20 -12.63 -30.02 26.08
N ALA A 21 -13.92 -30.20 26.44
CA ALA A 21 -14.98 -30.34 25.45
C ALA A 21 -15.02 -29.13 24.51
N GLY A 22 -15.04 -29.40 23.21
CA GLY A 22 -15.08 -28.37 22.16
C GLY A 22 -13.76 -27.65 21.91
N LYS A 23 -12.66 -28.00 22.60
CA LYS A 23 -11.32 -27.46 22.30
C LYS A 23 -10.66 -28.24 21.17
N ASN A 24 -9.74 -27.58 20.48
CA ASN A 24 -8.92 -28.17 19.44
C ASN A 24 -7.64 -28.76 20.05
N ARG A 25 -7.07 -29.78 19.41
CA ARG A 25 -5.75 -30.35 19.70
C ARG A 25 -4.87 -30.38 18.46
N PHE A 26 -3.55 -30.26 18.66
CA PHE A 26 -2.55 -30.63 17.68
C PHE A 26 -2.30 -32.14 17.79
N GLN A 27 -2.54 -32.85 16.69
CA GLN A 27 -2.30 -34.29 16.58
C GLN A 27 -1.17 -34.54 15.58
N CYS A 28 -0.17 -35.33 15.97
CA CYS A 28 0.83 -35.82 15.04
C CYS A 28 0.26 -36.95 14.16
N ARG A 29 0.59 -36.95 12.88
CA ARG A 29 0.19 -38.03 11.95
C ARG A 29 1.07 -39.28 12.05
N THR A 30 2.26 -39.17 12.65
CA THR A 30 3.27 -40.23 12.64
C THR A 30 3.46 -40.89 14.01
N CYS A 31 3.08 -40.21 15.09
CA CYS A 31 3.23 -40.71 16.46
C CYS A 31 2.00 -40.37 17.31
N PRO A 32 1.77 -41.03 18.46
CA PRO A 32 0.60 -40.79 19.32
C PRO A 32 0.65 -39.47 20.10
N TYR A 33 1.53 -38.55 19.73
CA TYR A 33 1.67 -37.27 20.39
C TYR A 33 0.44 -36.38 20.15
N GLN A 34 -0.13 -35.90 21.25
CA GLN A 34 -1.27 -34.98 21.26
C GLN A 34 -1.00 -33.81 22.20
N MET A 35 -1.33 -32.61 21.75
CA MET A 35 -1.24 -31.40 22.57
C MET A 35 -2.55 -30.61 22.46
N ILE A 36 -3.14 -30.25 23.59
CA ILE A 36 -4.40 -29.49 23.64
C ILE A 36 -4.10 -28.00 23.44
N LEU A 37 -4.88 -27.32 22.60
CA LEU A 37 -4.81 -25.87 22.47
C LEU A 37 -5.58 -25.22 23.64
N ASP A 38 -4.83 -24.74 24.64
CA ASP A 38 -5.35 -24.01 25.80
C ASP A 38 -5.56 -22.50 25.53
N ARG A 39 -4.79 -21.96 24.58
CA ARG A 39 -4.69 -20.53 24.25
C ARG A 39 -5.08 -20.27 22.80
N ARG A 40 -5.26 -19.00 22.48
CA ARG A 40 -5.53 -18.53 21.12
C ARG A 40 -4.22 -18.47 20.33
N TYR A 41 -4.03 -19.41 19.42
CA TYR A 41 -2.92 -19.39 18.46
C TYR A 41 -3.36 -18.66 17.18
N TYR A 42 -2.58 -17.69 16.75
CA TYR A 42 -2.82 -16.97 15.51
C TYR A 42 -1.47 -16.66 14.86
N GLU A 43 -1.43 -16.70 13.54
CA GLU A 43 -0.32 -16.22 12.74
C GLU A 43 -0.76 -14.91 12.11
N ARG A 44 -0.01 -13.83 12.37
CA ARG A 44 -0.22 -12.56 11.66
C ARG A 44 0.67 -12.59 10.43
N LYS A 45 0.05 -12.40 9.27
CA LYS A 45 0.76 -12.20 8.02
C LYS A 45 0.46 -10.78 7.55
N ASP A 46 1.46 -9.92 7.63
CA ASP A 46 1.37 -8.59 7.05
C ASP A 46 1.44 -8.74 5.53
N MET A 47 0.43 -8.22 4.85
CA MET A 47 0.36 -8.21 3.39
C MET A 47 0.80 -6.83 2.93
N GLU A 48 1.69 -6.77 1.94
CA GLU A 48 2.07 -5.50 1.34
C GLU A 48 0.87 -4.92 0.57
N HIS A 49 0.59 -3.64 0.79
CA HIS A 49 -0.41 -2.93 -0.01
C HIS A 49 0.08 -2.79 -1.46
N GLY A 50 -0.84 -2.95 -2.41
CA GLY A 50 -0.56 -2.67 -3.82
C GLY A 50 -0.10 -1.22 -3.98
N LYS A 51 0.96 -1.01 -4.78
CA LYS A 51 1.44 0.34 -5.10
C LYS A 51 0.34 1.08 -5.86
N ILE A 52 -0.13 2.19 -5.32
CA ILE A 52 -1.04 3.08 -6.02
C ILE A 52 -0.20 3.81 -7.07
N GLU A 53 -0.49 3.58 -8.35
CA GLU A 53 0.13 4.34 -9.43
C GLU A 53 -0.37 5.78 -9.40
N ASP A 54 0.56 6.72 -9.59
CA ASP A 54 0.24 8.14 -9.58
C ASP A 54 -0.47 8.52 -10.89
N ILE A 55 -1.73 8.92 -10.77
CA ILE A 55 -2.66 9.21 -11.88
C ILE A 55 -2.12 10.33 -12.79
N LEU A 56 -1.20 11.16 -12.30
CA LEU A 56 -0.60 12.28 -13.05
C LEU A 56 0.84 12.01 -13.53
N GLY A 57 1.25 10.74 -13.55
CA GLY A 57 2.49 10.31 -14.22
C GLY A 57 3.77 10.43 -13.38
N GLY A 58 3.65 10.67 -12.07
CA GLY A 58 4.77 10.61 -11.11
C GLY A 58 6.04 11.34 -11.59
N ALA A 59 7.21 10.71 -11.39
CA ALA A 59 8.50 11.28 -11.79
C ALA A 59 8.69 11.41 -13.31
N ASP A 60 7.92 10.65 -14.10
CA ASP A 60 8.00 10.62 -15.57
C ASP A 60 7.14 11.68 -16.26
N SER A 61 6.28 12.37 -15.51
CA SER A 61 5.33 13.39 -15.98
C SER A 61 6.00 14.51 -16.80
N TRP A 62 7.30 14.76 -16.59
CA TRP A 62 8.04 15.86 -17.23
C TRP A 62 8.99 15.41 -18.36
N LYS A 63 9.12 14.11 -18.67
CA LYS A 63 10.13 13.62 -19.62
C LYS A 63 9.88 14.05 -21.07
N ASN A 64 8.62 14.19 -21.48
CA ASN A 64 8.23 14.49 -22.86
C ASN A 64 7.46 15.81 -22.97
N VAL A 65 7.72 16.74 -22.05
CA VAL A 65 7.01 18.01 -21.99
C VAL A 65 7.78 19.08 -22.77
N ASP A 66 7.05 19.93 -23.49
CA ASP A 66 7.61 21.02 -24.27
C ASP A 66 8.33 22.05 -23.39
N LYS A 67 9.29 22.77 -23.99
CA LYS A 67 10.02 23.86 -23.34
C LYS A 67 9.50 25.22 -23.84
N THR A 68 9.30 26.13 -22.91
CA THR A 68 8.87 27.51 -23.17
C THR A 68 9.87 28.49 -22.56
N GLY A 69 10.06 29.64 -23.22
CA GLY A 69 10.93 30.72 -22.78
C GLY A 69 10.30 31.59 -21.67
N THR A 70 10.21 31.05 -20.44
CA THR A 70 9.66 31.76 -19.28
C THR A 70 10.73 31.91 -18.19
N ARG A 71 10.81 33.11 -17.59
CA ARG A 71 11.70 33.39 -16.46
C ARG A 71 11.26 32.61 -15.22
N CYS A 72 12.22 32.00 -14.52
CA CYS A 72 11.95 31.32 -13.27
C CYS A 72 11.44 32.28 -12.18
N VAL A 73 10.43 31.84 -11.42
CA VAL A 73 9.86 32.59 -10.28
C VAL A 73 10.85 32.72 -9.13
N ARG A 74 11.84 31.81 -9.04
CA ARG A 74 12.85 31.87 -8.00
C ARG A 74 13.85 32.98 -8.32
N GLY A 75 13.92 34.00 -7.47
CA GLY A 75 14.83 35.14 -7.63
C GLY A 75 16.31 34.75 -7.70
N ASP A 76 16.69 33.61 -7.13
CA ASP A 76 18.06 33.08 -7.14
C ASP A 76 18.43 32.37 -8.46
N CYS A 77 17.47 32.19 -9.37
CA CYS A 77 17.64 31.40 -10.59
C CYS A 77 17.41 32.25 -11.84
N ASP A 78 18.47 32.50 -12.61
CA ASP A 78 18.44 33.31 -13.82
C ASP A 78 18.13 32.50 -15.10
N SER A 79 17.43 31.37 -14.96
CA SER A 79 17.01 30.58 -16.11
C SER A 79 15.82 31.22 -16.81
N GLN A 80 15.90 31.32 -18.14
CA GLN A 80 14.83 31.82 -19.00
C GLN A 80 14.06 30.70 -19.71
N GLU A 81 14.32 29.44 -19.36
CA GLU A 81 13.66 28.27 -19.93
C GLU A 81 12.96 27.44 -18.85
N ALA A 82 11.74 27.00 -19.14
CA ALA A 82 10.93 26.13 -18.29
C ALA A 82 10.21 25.06 -19.12
N TYR A 83 10.05 23.87 -18.57
CA TYR A 83 9.12 22.87 -19.10
C TYR A 83 7.69 23.33 -18.83
N PHE A 84 6.80 23.13 -19.79
CA PHE A 84 5.43 23.64 -19.76
C PHE A 84 4.41 22.57 -20.13
N ARG A 85 3.44 22.33 -19.25
CA ARG A 85 2.29 21.46 -19.54
C ARG A 85 0.98 22.16 -19.19
N GLN A 86 -0.05 21.95 -20.00
CA GLN A 86 -1.40 22.43 -19.72
C GLN A 86 -2.27 21.25 -19.30
N VAL A 87 -3.02 21.42 -18.21
CA VAL A 87 -3.97 20.40 -17.75
C VAL A 87 -5.31 21.04 -17.45
N GLN A 88 -6.36 20.41 -17.98
CA GLN A 88 -7.73 20.81 -17.67
C GLN A 88 -8.16 20.23 -16.32
N ILE A 89 -8.05 21.04 -15.28
CA ILE A 89 -8.47 20.68 -13.92
C ILE A 89 -9.85 21.25 -13.54
N ARG A 90 -10.49 22.01 -14.45
CA ARG A 90 -11.74 22.76 -14.21
C ARG A 90 -12.79 22.48 -15.30
N SER A 91 -13.98 23.06 -15.17
CA SER A 91 -15.01 22.98 -16.22
C SER A 91 -14.44 23.42 -17.56
N ALA A 92 -14.92 22.84 -18.66
CA ALA A 92 -14.48 23.13 -20.02
C ALA A 92 -14.64 24.61 -20.41
N ASP A 93 -15.47 25.35 -19.69
CA ASP A 93 -15.74 26.78 -19.92
C ASP A 93 -14.65 27.70 -19.34
N GLU A 94 -13.74 27.16 -18.50
CA GLU A 94 -12.60 27.91 -17.95
C GLU A 94 -11.31 27.61 -18.73
N PRO A 95 -10.40 28.58 -18.86
CA PRO A 95 -9.12 28.38 -19.55
C PRO A 95 -8.27 27.30 -18.85
N MET A 96 -7.46 26.59 -19.63
CA MET A 96 -6.61 25.51 -19.13
C MET A 96 -5.58 26.03 -18.13
N THR A 97 -5.35 25.28 -17.04
CA THR A 97 -4.32 25.64 -16.05
C THR A 97 -2.95 25.22 -16.55
N SER A 98 -2.02 26.16 -16.54
CA SER A 98 -0.65 25.98 -17.02
C SER A 98 0.30 25.69 -15.87
N PHE A 99 1.10 24.63 -15.99
CA PHE A 99 2.13 24.25 -15.03
C PHE A 99 3.51 24.40 -15.67
N TYR A 100 4.40 25.08 -14.96
CA TYR A 100 5.78 25.30 -15.37
C TYR A 100 6.74 24.62 -14.40
N LYS A 101 7.85 24.14 -14.94
CA LYS A 101 8.97 23.60 -14.17
C LYS A 101 10.29 24.14 -14.69
N CYS A 102 11.05 24.81 -13.84
CA CYS A 102 12.35 25.34 -14.22
C CYS A 102 13.32 24.20 -14.62
N VAL A 103 14.03 24.38 -15.74
CA VAL A 103 15.01 23.41 -16.24
C VAL A 103 16.22 23.28 -15.28
N ARG A 104 16.58 24.35 -14.56
CA ARG A 104 17.78 24.41 -13.72
C ARG A 104 17.54 24.09 -12.25
N CYS A 105 16.52 24.72 -11.64
CA CYS A 105 16.27 24.60 -10.19
C CYS A 105 15.10 23.69 -9.85
N ALA A 106 14.43 23.11 -10.85
CA ALA A 106 13.25 22.25 -10.70
C ALA A 106 12.10 22.87 -9.89
N ALA A 107 12.10 24.20 -9.69
CA ALA A 107 10.98 24.89 -9.07
C ALA A 107 9.76 24.77 -9.98
N GLU A 108 8.62 24.42 -9.37
CA GLU A 108 7.34 24.27 -10.06
C GLU A 108 6.42 25.42 -9.66
N TRP A 109 5.77 26.04 -10.65
CA TRP A 109 4.77 27.08 -10.41
C TRP A 109 3.61 26.93 -11.39
N ARG A 110 2.47 27.53 -11.02
CA ARG A 110 1.25 27.52 -11.83
C ARG A 110 0.92 28.93 -12.31
N GLU A 111 0.39 29.02 -13.51
CA GLU A 111 -0.15 30.24 -14.09
C GLU A 111 -1.59 29.97 -14.54
N ASN A 112 -2.49 30.90 -14.25
CA ASN A 112 -3.91 30.81 -14.51
C ASN A 112 -4.41 32.05 -15.23
#